data_AF-A0A0P1GXC7-F1
#
_entry.id   AF-A0A0P1GXC7-F1
#
_cell.length_a   1.000
_cell.length_b   1.000
_cell.length_c   1.000
_cell.angle_alpha   90.00
_cell.angle_beta   90.00
_cell.angle_gamma   90.00
#
_symmetry.space_group_name_H-M   'P 1'
#
loop_
_entity.id
_entity.type
_entity.pdbx_description
1 polymer ?
#
loop_
_entity_poly.entity_id
_entity_poly.type
_entity_poly.pdbx_seq_one_letter_code
_entity_poly.pdbx_strand_id
1 'polypeptide(L)'
;MKRLAFISLLACATSLSACADTQQAQPFVPVYEGIETRLLEGDLVQFSVQMRGARGGSDVKDYSECAAAQYALIRGYGFARHLRTNVYEEGGLWRGDAVYTISAALPRGLKTIDAEVVSLACAENGIPMV
;
A
#
# COMPACT_ATOMS: atom_id res chain seq x y z
N MET A 1 14.74 -72.50 -21.16
CA MET A 1 14.77 -71.74 -19.90
C MET A 1 15.03 -70.28 -20.23
N LYS A 2 13.95 -69.47 -20.34
CA LYS A 2 13.98 -68.05 -20.71
C LYS A 2 14.40 -67.22 -19.49
N ARG A 3 15.52 -66.48 -19.56
CA ARG A 3 15.88 -65.48 -18.55
C ARG A 3 15.16 -64.18 -18.89
N LEU A 4 14.21 -63.80 -18.04
CA LEU A 4 13.46 -62.55 -18.13
C LEU A 4 14.37 -61.34 -17.87
N ALA A 5 14.15 -60.31 -18.68
CA ALA A 5 14.63 -58.96 -18.50
C ALA A 5 13.90 -58.26 -17.33
N PHE A 6 14.63 -57.49 -16.52
CA PHE A 6 14.06 -56.40 -15.73
C PHE A 6 15.06 -55.25 -15.70
N ILE A 7 14.85 -54.29 -16.61
CA ILE A 7 15.48 -52.98 -16.62
C ILE A 7 14.79 -52.18 -15.51
N SER A 8 15.51 -51.91 -14.42
CA SER A 8 15.03 -51.11 -13.29
C SER A 8 15.04 -49.63 -13.70
N LEU A 9 13.89 -49.11 -14.10
CA LEU A 9 13.65 -47.70 -14.37
C LEU A 9 13.39 -47.01 -13.02
N LEU A 10 14.45 -46.42 -12.44
CA LEU A 10 14.39 -45.67 -11.20
C LEU A 10 13.72 -44.30 -11.46
N ALA A 11 12.40 -44.25 -11.38
CA ALA A 11 11.62 -43.01 -11.44
C ALA A 11 11.70 -42.30 -10.07
N CYS A 12 12.63 -41.34 -9.92
CA CYS A 12 12.60 -40.38 -8.82
C CYS A 12 11.42 -39.41 -9.03
N ALA A 13 10.28 -39.71 -8.39
CA ALA A 13 9.18 -38.78 -8.28
C ALA A 13 9.55 -37.65 -7.31
N THR A 14 9.69 -36.44 -7.85
CA THR A 14 9.85 -35.18 -7.13
C THR A 14 8.54 -34.78 -6.47
N SER A 15 8.45 -34.88 -5.15
CA SER A 15 7.38 -34.23 -4.38
C SER A 15 7.94 -32.96 -3.71
N LEU A 16 7.93 -31.84 -4.44
CA LEU A 16 8.09 -30.52 -3.85
C LEU A 16 6.78 -30.16 -3.15
N SER A 17 6.70 -30.42 -1.85
CA SER A 17 5.64 -29.85 -1.00
C SER A 17 5.96 -28.38 -0.76
N ALA A 18 5.48 -27.50 -1.62
CA ALA A 18 5.42 -26.07 -1.33
C ALA A 18 4.33 -25.86 -0.29
N CYS A 19 4.72 -25.67 0.97
CA CYS A 19 3.82 -25.14 1.99
C CYS A 19 3.48 -23.70 1.59
N ALA A 20 2.35 -23.53 0.90
CA ALA A 20 1.74 -22.22 0.77
C ALA A 20 1.08 -21.92 2.12
N ASP A 21 1.63 -20.95 2.86
CA ASP A 21 0.93 -20.33 3.98
C ASP A 21 -0.33 -19.70 3.42
N THR A 22 -1.46 -20.41 3.54
CA THR A 22 -2.78 -19.84 3.31
C THR A 22 -3.11 -18.93 4.49
N GLN A 23 -2.55 -17.71 4.50
CA GLN A 23 -3.08 -16.63 5.32
C GLN A 23 -4.54 -16.43 4.90
N GLN A 24 -5.49 -16.79 5.76
CA GLN A 24 -6.90 -16.52 5.51
C GLN A 24 -7.08 -15.01 5.33
N ALA A 25 -7.58 -14.61 4.17
CA ALA A 25 -7.83 -13.21 3.85
C ALA A 25 -8.78 -12.63 4.90
N GLN A 26 -8.29 -11.67 5.68
CA GLN A 26 -9.15 -10.93 6.60
C GLN A 26 -10.16 -10.12 5.79
N PRO A 27 -11.45 -10.09 6.19
CA PRO A 27 -12.45 -9.29 5.50
C PRO A 27 -12.05 -7.81 5.55
N PHE A 28 -12.10 -7.13 4.40
CA PHE A 28 -11.78 -5.70 4.30
C PHE A 28 -13.01 -4.87 4.66
N VAL A 29 -13.07 -4.43 5.91
CA VAL A 29 -14.11 -3.55 6.44
C VAL A 29 -13.43 -2.35 7.10
N PRO A 30 -12.90 -1.40 6.31
CA PRO A 30 -12.08 -0.33 6.84
C PRO A 30 -12.92 0.67 7.62
N VAL A 31 -12.41 1.10 8.77
CA VAL A 31 -12.90 2.27 9.48
C VAL A 31 -11.79 3.30 9.48
N TYR A 32 -11.97 4.38 8.73
CA TYR A 32 -11.02 5.48 8.63
C TYR A 32 -11.25 6.43 9.81
N GLU A 33 -10.32 6.47 10.76
CA GLU A 33 -10.45 7.25 12.02
C GLU A 33 -9.94 8.70 11.91
N GLY A 34 -9.50 9.11 10.71
CA GLY A 34 -9.15 10.49 10.39
C GLY A 34 -7.72 10.67 9.84
N ILE A 35 -7.42 11.92 9.49
CA ILE A 35 -6.17 12.38 8.89
C ILE A 35 -5.73 13.64 9.65
N GLU A 36 -4.53 13.62 10.23
CA GLU A 36 -3.86 14.84 10.70
C GLU A 36 -2.82 15.27 9.67
N THR A 37 -2.95 16.51 9.19
CA THR A 37 -2.00 17.09 8.23
C THR A 37 -1.09 18.10 8.92
N ARG A 38 0.22 17.96 8.73
CA ARG A 38 1.22 18.90 9.23
C ARG A 38 2.11 19.35 8.08
N LEU A 39 2.07 20.66 7.78
CA LEU A 39 3.09 21.28 6.94
C LEU A 39 4.42 21.26 7.71
N LEU A 40 5.47 20.73 7.09
CA LEU A 40 6.81 20.72 7.65
C LEU A 40 7.54 21.99 7.19
N GLU A 41 8.31 21.91 6.12
CA GLU A 41 9.06 23.04 5.56
C GLU A 41 8.93 23.07 4.03
N GLY A 42 8.73 24.25 3.46
CA GLY A 42 8.59 24.42 2.03
C GLY A 42 7.41 23.64 1.46
N ASP A 43 7.71 22.65 0.62
CA ASP A 43 6.74 21.77 -0.02
C ASP A 43 6.57 20.41 0.70
N LEU A 44 7.25 20.20 1.83
CA LEU A 44 7.17 18.98 2.62
C LEU A 44 5.94 18.98 3.53
N VAL A 45 5.18 17.90 3.45
CA VAL A 45 3.95 17.72 4.23
C VAL A 45 3.94 16.31 4.82
N GLN A 46 3.56 16.23 6.08
CA GLN A 46 3.33 14.98 6.81
C GLN A 46 1.83 14.72 6.96
N PHE A 47 1.43 13.48 6.74
CA PHE A 47 0.08 12.98 7.00
C PHE A 47 0.18 11.85 8.02
N SER A 48 -0.50 12.03 9.16
CA SER A 48 -0.72 10.97 10.14
C SER A 48 -2.14 10.44 9.94
N VAL A 49 -2.26 9.18 9.53
CA VAL A 49 -3.55 8.53 9.27
C VAL A 49 -3.81 7.42 10.27
N GLN A 50 -5.06 7.23 10.64
CA GLN A 50 -5.49 6.17 11.56
C GLN A 50 -6.64 5.38 10.95
N MET A 51 -6.57 4.06 10.98
CA MET A 51 -7.66 3.20 10.50
C MET A 51 -7.72 1.85 11.23
N ARG A 52 -8.89 1.22 11.20
CA ARG A 52 -9.10 -0.17 11.63
C ARG A 52 -9.57 -1.01 10.44
N GLY A 53 -9.48 -2.33 10.57
CA GLY A 53 -9.93 -3.26 9.53
C GLY A 53 -9.05 -3.29 8.28
N ALA A 54 -7.83 -2.73 8.35
CA ALA A 54 -6.82 -2.90 7.31
C ALA A 54 -6.35 -4.36 7.27
N ARG A 55 -6.15 -4.87 6.04
CA ARG A 55 -5.58 -6.20 5.77
C ARG A 55 -4.07 -6.23 5.97
N GLY A 56 -3.43 -5.06 5.93
CA GLY A 56 -1.99 -4.91 6.11
C GLY A 56 -1.57 -3.46 5.88
N GLY A 57 -0.26 -3.22 5.94
CA GLY A 57 0.28 -1.86 5.82
C GLY A 57 0.12 -1.21 4.46
N SER A 58 -0.27 -1.94 3.41
CA SER A 58 -0.64 -1.37 2.12
C SER A 58 -1.90 -0.50 2.22
N ASP A 59 -2.94 -0.97 2.89
CA ASP A 59 -4.21 -0.23 3.02
C ASP A 59 -3.98 1.12 3.73
N VAL A 60 -3.05 1.15 4.70
CA VAL A 60 -2.64 2.37 5.42
C VAL A 60 -1.85 3.33 4.51
N LYS A 61 -1.02 2.79 3.62
CA LYS A 61 -0.25 3.57 2.64
C LYS A 61 -1.20 4.19 1.60
N ASP A 62 -2.16 3.42 1.10
CA ASP A 62 -3.19 3.87 0.16
C ASP A 62 -3.99 5.02 0.78
N TYR A 63 -4.40 4.87 2.05
CA TYR A 63 -5.09 5.95 2.77
C TYR A 63 -4.23 7.22 2.91
N SER A 64 -2.93 7.06 3.20
CA SER A 64 -1.99 8.19 3.27
C SER A 64 -1.76 8.86 1.91
N GLU A 65 -1.75 8.08 0.82
CA GLU A 65 -1.58 8.56 -0.55
C GLU A 65 -2.81 9.34 -1.02
N CYS A 66 -4.01 8.87 -0.69
CA CYS A 66 -5.26 9.58 -0.91
C CYS A 66 -5.31 10.94 -0.21
N ALA A 67 -4.88 10.99 1.06
CA ALA A 67 -4.74 12.24 1.80
C ALA A 67 -3.77 13.22 1.12
N ALA A 68 -2.60 12.73 0.67
CA ALA A 68 -1.59 13.55 0.02
C ALA A 68 -2.05 14.10 -1.34
N ALA A 69 -2.73 13.29 -2.15
CA ALA A 69 -3.26 13.71 -3.44
C ALA A 69 -4.28 14.85 -3.28
N GLN A 70 -5.26 14.68 -2.40
CA GLN A 70 -6.27 15.71 -2.17
C GLN A 70 -5.68 16.99 -1.58
N TYR A 71 -4.71 16.86 -0.67
CA TYR A 71 -4.03 18.01 -0.10
C TYR A 71 -3.26 18.81 -1.16
N ALA A 72 -2.59 18.13 -2.10
CA ALA A 72 -1.91 18.79 -3.21
C ALA A 72 -2.91 19.62 -4.04
N LEU A 73 -4.07 19.05 -4.39
CA LEU A 73 -5.12 19.77 -5.12
C LEU A 73 -5.67 20.98 -4.35
N ILE A 74 -5.96 20.84 -3.05
CA ILE A 74 -6.46 21.94 -2.20
C ILE A 74 -5.46 23.10 -2.15
N ARG A 75 -4.17 22.80 -2.26
CA ARG A 75 -3.08 23.79 -2.28
C ARG A 75 -2.79 24.36 -3.67
N GLY A 76 -3.54 23.96 -4.70
CA GLY A 76 -3.37 24.42 -6.08
C GLY A 76 -2.21 23.76 -6.84
N TYR A 77 -1.77 22.59 -6.39
CA TYR A 77 -0.72 21.79 -7.02
C TYR A 77 -1.31 20.60 -7.80
N GLY A 78 -0.54 20.05 -8.74
CA GLY A 78 -0.95 18.91 -9.57
C GLY A 78 -0.26 17.60 -9.21
N PHE A 79 0.80 17.65 -8.39
CA PHE A 79 1.61 16.48 -8.10
C PHE A 79 1.98 16.36 -6.63
N ALA A 80 2.20 15.13 -6.19
CA ALA A 80 2.91 14.82 -4.97
C ALA A 80 4.04 13.82 -5.26
N ARG A 81 5.02 13.73 -4.37
CA ARG A 81 6.04 12.67 -4.41
C ARG A 81 6.18 12.06 -3.03
N HIS A 82 6.07 10.75 -2.98
CA HIS A 82 6.23 9.98 -1.75
C HIS A 82 7.70 9.95 -1.30
N LEU A 83 7.97 10.27 -0.04
CA LEU A 83 9.30 10.13 0.56
C LEU A 83 9.38 8.93 1.50
N ARG A 84 8.38 8.76 2.37
CA ARG A 84 8.36 7.72 3.40
C ARG A 84 6.95 7.48 3.88
N THR A 85 6.64 6.23 4.25
CA THR A 85 5.53 5.91 5.15
C THR A 85 5.98 4.87 6.16
N ASN A 86 5.94 5.23 7.43
CA ASN A 86 6.07 4.28 8.54
C ASN A 86 4.68 3.79 8.92
N VAL A 87 4.51 2.48 9.09
CA VAL A 87 3.23 1.87 9.47
C VAL A 87 3.43 1.07 10.73
N TYR A 88 2.50 1.19 11.67
CA TYR A 88 2.48 0.45 12.91
C TYR A 88 1.04 0.05 13.26
N GLU A 89 0.90 -1.10 13.92
CA GLU A 89 -0.39 -1.65 14.35
C GLU A 89 -0.31 -1.94 15.85
N GLU A 90 -1.35 -1.55 16.58
CA GLU A 90 -1.50 -1.82 18.01
C GLU A 90 -2.98 -1.97 18.36
N GLY A 91 -3.39 -3.13 18.87
CA GLY A 91 -4.75 -3.36 19.34
C GLY A 91 -5.81 -3.20 18.23
N GLY A 92 -5.49 -3.60 17.01
CA GLY A 92 -6.32 -3.48 15.81
C GLY A 92 -6.37 -2.07 15.22
N LEU A 93 -5.67 -1.10 15.82
CA LEU A 93 -5.54 0.25 15.29
C LEU A 93 -4.26 0.37 14.47
N TRP A 94 -4.44 0.62 13.19
CA TRP A 94 -3.36 0.89 12.26
C TRP A 94 -3.10 2.39 12.20
N ARG A 95 -1.82 2.75 12.23
CA ARG A 95 -1.38 4.14 12.09
C ARG A 95 -0.29 4.25 11.04
N GLY A 96 -0.40 5.28 10.21
CA GLY A 96 0.54 5.60 9.15
C GLY A 96 1.11 7.00 9.34
N ASP A 97 2.43 7.12 9.35
CA ASP A 97 3.14 8.40 9.31
C ASP A 97 3.82 8.54 7.94
N ALA A 98 3.20 9.33 7.06
CA ALA A 98 3.63 9.49 5.68
C ALA A 98 4.15 10.91 5.40
N VAL A 99 5.24 11.02 4.66
CA VAL A 99 5.83 12.30 4.25
C VAL A 99 5.90 12.38 2.73
N TYR A 100 5.43 13.51 2.20
CA TYR A 100 5.40 13.81 0.77
C TYR A 100 5.96 15.21 0.51
N THR A 101 6.43 15.43 -0.72
CA THR A 101 6.57 16.79 -1.29
C THR A 101 5.40 17.07 -2.22
N ILE A 102 4.82 18.27 -2.22
CA ILE A 102 3.79 18.69 -3.21
C ILE A 102 4.38 19.63 -4.27
N SER A 103 3.91 19.56 -5.52
CA SER A 103 4.51 20.36 -6.60
C SER A 103 3.55 20.72 -7.72
N ALA A 104 3.78 21.88 -8.34
CA ALA A 104 3.00 22.38 -9.48
C ALA A 104 3.37 21.68 -10.79
N ALA A 105 4.61 21.20 -10.90
CA ALA A 105 5.13 20.49 -12.05
C ALA A 105 5.59 19.10 -11.63
N LEU A 106 5.75 18.20 -12.61
CA LEU A 106 6.17 16.83 -12.36
C LEU A 106 7.50 16.79 -11.56
N PRO A 107 7.51 16.33 -10.30
CA PRO A 107 8.72 16.29 -9.50
C PRO A 107 9.69 15.23 -10.03
N ARG A 108 10.99 15.52 -9.92
CA ARG A 108 12.04 14.54 -10.25
C ARG A 108 12.04 13.40 -9.23
N GLY A 109 12.45 12.21 -9.68
CA GLY A 109 12.62 11.03 -8.84
C GLY A 109 11.56 9.96 -9.11
N LEU A 110 11.47 8.99 -8.22
CA LEU A 110 10.52 7.89 -8.27
C LEU A 110 9.32 8.19 -7.36
N LYS A 111 8.23 7.41 -7.53
CA LYS A 111 7.00 7.48 -6.71
C LYS A 111 6.34 8.87 -6.75
N THR A 112 6.29 9.41 -7.95
CA THR A 112 5.52 10.61 -8.26
C THR A 112 4.06 10.24 -8.45
N ILE A 113 3.20 11.09 -7.93
CA ILE A 113 1.74 10.97 -7.92
C ILE A 113 1.18 12.11 -8.74
N ASP A 114 0.33 11.78 -9.70
CA ASP A 114 -0.61 12.74 -10.28
C ASP A 114 -1.80 12.88 -9.32
N ALA A 115 -1.97 14.08 -8.78
CA ALA A 115 -2.91 14.32 -7.69
C ALA A 115 -4.37 14.19 -8.14
N GLU A 116 -4.68 14.54 -9.39
CA GLU A 116 -6.03 14.44 -9.94
C GLU A 116 -6.41 12.97 -10.17
N VAL A 117 -5.51 12.21 -10.80
CA VAL A 117 -5.72 10.78 -11.08
C VAL A 117 -5.88 9.99 -9.78
N VAL A 118 -5.03 10.24 -8.79
CA VAL A 118 -5.10 9.52 -7.51
C VAL A 118 -6.33 9.95 -6.71
N SER A 119 -6.66 11.24 -6.64
CA SER A 119 -7.87 11.69 -5.95
C SER A 119 -9.14 11.06 -6.52
N LEU A 120 -9.22 10.94 -7.85
CA LEU A 120 -10.32 10.24 -8.53
C LEU A 120 -10.35 8.76 -8.13
N ALA A 121 -9.21 8.05 -8.20
CA ALA A 121 -9.14 6.65 -7.82
C ALA A 121 -9.52 6.43 -6.33
N CYS A 122 -9.15 7.34 -5.44
CA CYS A 122 -9.53 7.28 -4.03
C CYS A 122 -11.03 7.43 -3.83
N ALA A 123 -11.68 8.36 -4.56
CA ALA A 123 -13.12 8.51 -4.54
C ALA A 123 -13.84 7.25 -5.06
N GLU A 124 -13.37 6.67 -6.16
CA GLU A 124 -13.91 5.42 -6.73
C GLU A 124 -13.80 4.23 -5.78
N ASN A 125 -12.71 4.16 -5.01
CA ASN A 125 -12.46 3.10 -4.03
C ASN A 125 -13.04 3.39 -2.64
N GLY A 126 -13.72 4.53 -2.45
CA GLY A 126 -14.34 4.89 -1.17
C GLY A 126 -13.33 5.20 -0.06
N ILE A 127 -12.11 5.60 -0.40
CA ILE A 127 -11.08 6.01 0.57
C ILE A 127 -11.26 7.51 0.85
N PRO A 128 -11.56 7.93 2.10
CA PRO A 128 -11.71 9.34 2.43
C PRO A 128 -10.36 10.06 2.29
N MET A 129 -10.44 11.35 1.99
CA MET A 129 -9.26 12.18 1.72
C MET A 129 -9.14 13.39 2.65
N VAL A 130 -10.21 13.68 3.42
CA VAL A 130 -10.32 14.76 4.42
C VAL A 130 -11.23 14.33 5.56
#